data_AF-A0A6L9IJI9-F1
#
_entry.id   AF-A0A6L9IJI9-F1
#
_cell.length_a   1.000
_cell.length_b   1.000
_cell.length_c   1.000
_cell.angle_alpha   90.00
_cell.angle_beta   90.00
_cell.angle_gamma   90.00
#
_symmetry.space_group_name_H-M   'P 1'
#
loop_
_entity.id
_entity.type
_entity.pdbx_description
1 polymer ?
#
loop_
_entity_poly.entity_id
_entity_poly.type
_entity_poly.pdbx_seq_one_letter_code
_entity_poly.pdbx_strand_id
1 'polypeptide(L)'
;MARPILHYVTTLPLAHAGDCSLLGVTPAGTLYVEEIYSEAAWLAQHALNRDGTLVLSIDEDYGAHAVTAPLALPVDIVRPQRAWQTMRMNFSGARHRGLRGPERLLDLLRPLTVHDKMTLAALLDLDPTTPLLGLAEYYVLAEAALAPPNLYVVCARVRLAYALPEAQIDADGEPYDYDTRVWFTAQVCDRTLGDTPSLMHTLADLPSVELHRPMDCLVHANQLYVADGGADDRVSCVHIWQIEHTDPPLTREEAYLKRLYG
;
A
#
# COMPACT_ATOMS: atom_id res chain seq x y z
N MET A 1 -16.69 17.25 -3.56
CA MET A 1 -17.36 16.21 -2.76
C MET A 1 -16.72 16.18 -1.39
N ALA A 2 -17.51 15.93 -0.34
CA ALA A 2 -16.94 15.69 0.98
C ALA A 2 -16.13 14.39 0.96
N ARG A 3 -14.97 14.36 1.65
CA ARG A 3 -14.17 13.15 1.76
C ARG A 3 -14.88 12.18 2.72
N PRO A 4 -15.03 10.89 2.37
CA PRO A 4 -15.51 9.88 3.32
C PRO A 4 -14.62 9.84 4.57
N ILE A 5 -15.24 9.53 5.70
CA ILE A 5 -14.53 9.33 6.97
C ILE A 5 -14.25 7.83 7.10
N LEU A 6 -13.01 7.48 7.45
CA LEU A 6 -12.59 6.10 7.67
C LEU A 6 -12.53 5.84 9.17
N HIS A 7 -13.38 4.94 9.65
CA HIS A 7 -13.40 4.50 11.04
C HIS A 7 -12.72 3.15 11.13
N TYR A 8 -11.56 3.10 11.77
CA TYR A 8 -10.84 1.84 11.95
C TYR A 8 -11.67 0.85 12.79
N VAL A 9 -11.74 -0.40 12.34
CA VAL A 9 -12.56 -1.45 12.95
C VAL A 9 -11.68 -2.48 13.66
N THR A 10 -10.77 -3.13 12.94
CA THR A 10 -9.97 -4.23 13.47
C THR A 10 -8.75 -4.55 12.59
N THR A 11 -7.84 -5.34 13.15
CA THR A 11 -6.75 -6.03 12.45
C THR A 11 -6.95 -7.53 12.56
N LEU A 12 -6.80 -8.23 11.44
CA LEU A 12 -6.83 -9.69 11.37
C LEU A 12 -5.39 -10.19 11.15
N PRO A 13 -4.69 -10.68 12.19
CA PRO A 13 -3.36 -11.26 12.01
C PRO A 13 -3.45 -12.56 11.21
N LEU A 14 -2.48 -12.77 10.33
CA LEU A 14 -2.33 -14.00 9.54
C LEU A 14 -1.27 -14.92 10.15
N ALA A 15 -0.93 -16.01 9.45
CA ALA A 15 -0.06 -17.05 10.01
C ALA A 15 1.43 -16.72 9.83
N HIS A 16 1.78 -16.07 8.70
CA HIS A 16 3.18 -15.96 8.27
C HIS A 16 3.66 -14.52 8.19
N ALA A 17 4.98 -14.37 8.15
CA ALA A 17 5.63 -13.12 7.80
C ALA A 17 6.02 -13.15 6.32
N GLY A 18 5.56 -12.17 5.55
CA GLY A 18 5.89 -12.12 4.12
C GLY A 18 5.11 -11.08 3.35
N ASP A 19 4.94 -11.32 2.07
CA ASP A 19 4.04 -10.55 1.23
C ASP A 19 2.60 -11.02 1.46
N CYS A 20 1.65 -10.08 1.43
CA CYS A 20 0.25 -10.33 1.73
C CYS A 20 -0.62 -9.69 0.65
N SER A 21 -1.58 -10.43 0.10
CA SER A 21 -2.49 -9.91 -0.93
C SER A 21 -3.93 -10.36 -0.68
N LEU A 22 -4.88 -9.58 -1.22
CA LEU A 22 -6.29 -9.88 -1.10
C LEU A 22 -6.73 -10.72 -2.31
N LEU A 23 -7.29 -11.89 -2.08
CA LEU A 23 -7.92 -12.68 -3.16
C LEU A 23 -9.36 -12.21 -3.42
N GLY A 24 -10.02 -11.69 -2.38
CA GLY A 24 -11.31 -11.01 -2.48
C GLY A 24 -12.15 -11.14 -1.22
N VAL A 25 -13.36 -10.59 -1.28
CA VAL A 25 -14.36 -10.63 -0.19
C VAL A 25 -15.69 -11.07 -0.77
N THR A 26 -16.36 -11.99 -0.09
CA THR A 26 -17.72 -12.45 -0.45
C THR A 26 -18.78 -11.45 0.03
N PRO A 27 -20.02 -11.49 -0.53
CA PRO A 27 -21.12 -10.65 -0.05
C PRO A 27 -21.45 -10.83 1.44
N ALA A 28 -21.15 -12.00 2.02
CA ALA A 28 -21.32 -12.28 3.45
C ALA A 28 -20.20 -11.70 4.34
N GLY A 29 -19.15 -11.13 3.73
CA GLY A 29 -18.01 -10.57 4.44
C GLY A 29 -16.90 -11.58 4.77
N THR A 30 -16.93 -12.80 4.24
CA THR A 30 -15.78 -13.72 4.31
C THR A 30 -14.68 -13.20 3.39
N LEU A 31 -13.52 -12.94 3.98
CA LEU A 31 -12.31 -12.41 3.39
C LEU A 31 -11.41 -13.57 2.95
N TYR A 32 -10.84 -13.47 1.75
CA TYR A 32 -9.88 -14.41 1.20
C TYR A 32 -8.55 -13.70 0.99
N VAL A 33 -7.47 -14.27 1.52
CA VAL A 33 -6.13 -13.68 1.52
C VAL A 33 -5.09 -14.71 1.10
N GLU A 34 -3.97 -14.22 0.59
CA GLU A 34 -2.80 -15.01 0.23
C GLU A 34 -1.55 -14.42 0.88
N GLU A 35 -0.72 -15.29 1.44
CA GLU A 35 0.60 -14.97 1.96
C GLU A 35 1.68 -15.66 1.11
N ILE A 36 2.72 -14.92 0.75
CA ILE A 36 3.95 -15.47 0.17
C ILE A 36 5.08 -15.20 1.15
N TYR A 37 5.70 -16.26 1.67
CA TYR A 37 6.64 -16.17 2.78
C TYR A 37 7.94 -16.92 2.53
N SER A 38 8.97 -16.52 3.28
CA SER A 38 10.37 -16.98 3.15
C SER A 38 11.02 -16.68 1.80
N GLU A 39 12.33 -16.93 1.70
CA GLU A 39 13.09 -16.80 0.45
C GLU A 39 12.70 -17.84 -0.62
N ALA A 40 12.12 -18.97 -0.20
CA ALA A 40 11.66 -20.01 -1.11
C ALA A 40 10.27 -19.71 -1.71
N ALA A 41 9.66 -18.59 -1.32
CA ALA A 41 8.34 -18.15 -1.79
C ALA A 41 7.24 -19.20 -1.57
N TRP A 42 7.20 -19.79 -0.37
CA TRP A 42 6.11 -20.66 0.06
C TRP A 42 4.80 -19.88 0.15
N LEU A 43 3.69 -20.58 -0.05
CA LEU A 43 2.38 -19.97 -0.18
C LEU A 43 1.38 -20.49 0.86
N ALA A 44 0.60 -19.58 1.43
CA ALA A 44 -0.58 -19.88 2.22
C ALA A 44 -1.78 -19.08 1.73
N GLN A 45 -2.98 -19.67 1.77
CA GLN A 45 -4.23 -18.99 1.47
C GLN A 45 -5.25 -19.27 2.56
N HIS A 46 -5.92 -18.22 3.01
CA HIS A 46 -6.88 -18.29 4.11
C HIS A 46 -8.22 -17.69 3.71
N ALA A 47 -9.29 -18.31 4.19
CA ALA A 47 -10.62 -17.72 4.24
C ALA A 47 -10.94 -17.39 5.70
N LEU A 48 -11.22 -16.12 5.98
CA LEU A 48 -11.41 -15.56 7.32
C LEU A 48 -12.77 -14.86 7.39
N ASN A 49 -13.47 -15.04 8.51
CA ASN A 49 -14.59 -14.17 8.84
C ASN A 49 -14.08 -12.80 9.35
N ARG A 50 -14.97 -11.81 9.40
CA ARG A 50 -14.63 -10.45 9.84
C ARG A 50 -14.12 -10.37 11.28
N ASP A 51 -14.45 -11.35 12.12
CA ASP A 51 -13.94 -11.47 13.49
C ASP A 51 -12.58 -12.15 13.58
N GLY A 52 -11.99 -12.55 12.44
CA GLY A 52 -10.73 -13.28 12.35
C GLY A 52 -10.88 -14.79 12.48
N THR A 53 -12.10 -15.32 12.63
CA THR A 53 -12.32 -16.76 12.67
C THR A 53 -11.92 -17.40 11.33
N LEU A 54 -10.99 -18.35 11.40
CA LEU A 54 -10.55 -19.12 10.24
C LEU A 54 -11.65 -20.08 9.77
N VAL A 55 -12.04 -19.93 8.52
CA VAL A 55 -13.05 -20.78 7.84
C VAL A 55 -12.36 -21.93 7.12
N LEU A 56 -11.33 -21.61 6.34
CA LEU A 56 -10.57 -22.56 5.55
C LEU A 56 -9.13 -22.06 5.38
N SER A 57 -8.18 -22.98 5.29
CA SER A 57 -6.77 -22.67 5.06
C SER A 57 -6.13 -23.74 4.19
N ILE A 58 -5.26 -23.31 3.29
CA ILE A 58 -4.23 -24.15 2.69
C ILE A 58 -2.89 -23.47 2.95
N ASP A 59 -1.87 -24.26 3.25
CA ASP A 59 -0.57 -23.74 3.63
C ASP A 59 0.48 -24.79 3.31
N GLU A 60 1.49 -24.40 2.52
CA GLU A 60 2.61 -25.27 2.15
C GLU A 60 3.51 -25.61 3.35
N ASP A 61 3.44 -24.82 4.43
CA ASP A 61 4.16 -24.97 5.70
C ASP A 61 5.64 -25.36 5.49
N TYR A 62 6.38 -24.51 4.78
CA TYR A 62 7.78 -24.74 4.45
C TYR A 62 8.06 -26.07 3.71
N GLY A 63 7.08 -26.53 2.92
CA GLY A 63 7.14 -27.78 2.18
C GLY A 63 6.70 -29.01 2.98
N ALA A 64 6.19 -28.85 4.21
CA ALA A 64 5.61 -29.93 4.99
C ALA A 64 4.30 -30.45 4.37
N HIS A 65 3.58 -29.60 3.62
CA HIS A 65 2.35 -29.96 2.93
C HIS A 65 2.48 -29.75 1.41
N ALA A 66 2.18 -30.81 0.65
CA ALA A 66 2.04 -30.70 -0.78
C ALA A 66 0.67 -30.08 -1.12
N VAL A 67 0.63 -28.77 -1.36
CA VAL A 67 -0.57 -28.08 -1.84
C VAL A 67 -0.70 -28.31 -3.35
N THR A 68 -1.64 -29.17 -3.76
CA THR A 68 -1.82 -29.52 -5.18
C THR A 68 -2.73 -28.58 -5.94
N ALA A 69 -3.48 -27.71 -5.24
CA ALA A 69 -4.38 -26.74 -5.85
C ALA A 69 -4.61 -25.54 -4.90
N PRO A 70 -4.77 -24.33 -5.46
CA PRO A 70 -5.19 -23.16 -4.69
C PRO A 70 -6.58 -23.34 -4.06
N LEU A 71 -6.86 -22.51 -3.07
CA LEU A 71 -8.13 -22.47 -2.36
C LEU A 71 -9.23 -22.03 -3.34
N ALA A 72 -10.29 -22.83 -3.43
CA ALA A 72 -11.38 -22.55 -4.36
C ALA A 72 -12.13 -21.28 -3.95
N LEU A 73 -12.09 -20.26 -4.81
CA LEU A 73 -12.77 -19.00 -4.57
C LEU A 73 -14.25 -19.08 -5.00
N PRO A 74 -15.19 -18.52 -4.22
CA PRO A 74 -16.59 -18.38 -4.62
C PRO A 74 -16.74 -17.59 -5.93
N VAL A 75 -17.76 -17.91 -6.72
CA VAL A 75 -18.00 -17.30 -8.03
C VAL A 75 -18.40 -15.81 -7.91
N ASP A 76 -19.04 -15.44 -6.81
CA ASP A 76 -19.52 -14.10 -6.50
C ASP A 76 -18.53 -13.26 -5.68
N ILE A 77 -17.28 -13.71 -5.54
CA ILE A 77 -16.27 -12.99 -4.80
C ILE A 77 -15.96 -11.64 -5.46
N VAL A 78 -15.93 -10.57 -4.66
CA VAL A 78 -15.48 -9.26 -5.09
C VAL A 78 -13.96 -9.22 -4.96
N ARG A 79 -13.27 -9.06 -6.09
CA ARG A 79 -11.81 -9.09 -6.16
C ARG A 79 -11.22 -7.67 -6.15
N PRO A 80 -9.96 -7.51 -5.72
CA PRO A 80 -9.23 -6.26 -5.93
C PRO A 80 -9.25 -5.86 -7.40
N GLN A 81 -9.35 -4.56 -7.63
CA GLN A 81 -9.32 -4.02 -8.98
C GLN A 81 -7.88 -3.82 -9.41
N ARG A 82 -7.62 -3.99 -10.71
CA ARG A 82 -6.33 -3.59 -11.28
C ARG A 82 -6.17 -2.09 -11.12
N ALA A 83 -5.00 -1.67 -10.66
CA ALA A 83 -4.69 -0.25 -10.55
C ALA A 83 -4.57 0.37 -11.94
N TRP A 84 -5.64 0.99 -12.45
CA TRP A 84 -5.69 1.65 -13.76
C TRP A 84 -5.92 3.15 -13.64
N GLN A 85 -6.65 3.59 -12.61
CA GLN A 85 -7.05 4.97 -12.43
C GLN A 85 -5.93 5.83 -11.85
N THR A 86 -4.97 5.19 -11.15
CA THR A 86 -3.85 5.84 -10.48
C THR A 86 -2.49 5.49 -11.07
N MET A 87 -2.42 4.69 -12.15
CA MET A 87 -1.13 4.34 -12.81
C MET A 87 -0.30 5.54 -13.26
N ARG A 88 -0.93 6.68 -13.54
CA ARG A 88 -0.22 7.93 -13.87
C ARG A 88 0.72 8.41 -12.76
N MET A 89 0.54 7.91 -11.53
CA MET A 89 1.43 8.18 -10.40
C MET A 89 2.73 7.38 -10.49
N ASN A 90 2.75 6.31 -11.29
CA ASN A 90 3.92 5.47 -11.46
C ASN A 90 5.08 6.28 -12.05
N PHE A 91 6.23 6.11 -11.43
CA PHE A 91 7.47 6.76 -11.79
C PHE A 91 8.61 5.78 -11.53
N SER A 92 9.54 5.65 -12.47
CA SER A 92 10.77 4.88 -12.31
C SER A 92 11.86 5.59 -13.10
N GLY A 93 12.91 6.04 -12.43
CA GLY A 93 13.95 6.86 -13.05
C GLY A 93 15.36 6.29 -12.91
N ALA A 94 15.74 5.90 -11.69
CA ALA A 94 17.11 5.50 -11.36
C ALA A 94 17.22 3.99 -11.07
N ARG A 95 18.44 3.46 -11.16
CA ARG A 95 18.77 2.11 -10.67
C ARG A 95 18.69 2.09 -9.13
N HIS A 96 18.70 0.88 -8.56
CA HIS A 96 18.63 0.73 -7.10
C HIS A 96 19.93 1.16 -6.40
N ARG A 97 21.06 1.05 -7.09
CA ARG A 97 22.39 1.48 -6.65
C ARG A 97 23.28 1.74 -7.86
N GLY A 98 24.33 2.54 -7.67
CA GLY A 98 25.30 2.85 -8.72
C GLY A 98 26.13 4.09 -8.40
N LEU A 99 26.64 4.75 -9.43
CA LEU A 99 27.44 5.97 -9.30
C LEU A 99 26.67 7.23 -9.72
N ARG A 100 26.54 8.20 -8.79
CA ARG A 100 25.77 9.44 -8.98
C ARG A 100 26.18 10.22 -10.22
N GLY A 101 27.49 10.38 -10.43
CA GLY A 101 28.06 11.19 -11.51
C GLY A 101 27.84 10.56 -12.90
N PRO A 102 28.39 9.36 -13.17
CA PRO A 102 28.22 8.65 -14.44
C PRO A 102 26.75 8.42 -14.83
N GLU A 103 25.89 8.11 -13.86
CA GLU A 103 24.47 7.85 -14.11
C GLU A 103 23.62 9.13 -14.17
N ARG A 104 24.23 10.30 -13.92
CA ARG A 104 23.52 11.58 -13.83
C ARG A 104 22.31 11.49 -12.90
N LEU A 105 22.49 10.87 -11.74
CA LEU A 105 21.39 10.44 -10.87
C LEU A 105 20.40 11.58 -10.57
N LEU A 106 20.89 12.79 -10.33
CA LEU A 106 20.05 13.95 -10.00
C LEU A 106 19.09 14.35 -11.14
N ASP A 107 19.40 13.99 -12.38
CA ASP A 107 18.52 14.22 -13.54
C ASP A 107 17.42 13.16 -13.66
N LEU A 108 17.62 12.00 -13.02
CA LEU A 108 16.71 10.84 -13.05
C LEU A 108 15.79 10.78 -11.84
N LEU A 109 16.09 11.49 -10.75
CA LEU A 109 15.26 11.50 -9.54
C LEU A 109 14.17 12.56 -9.63
N ARG A 110 12.97 12.26 -9.10
CA ARG A 110 11.99 13.30 -8.80
C ARG A 110 12.48 14.07 -7.56
N PRO A 111 12.63 15.41 -7.64
CA PRO A 111 13.16 16.19 -6.54
C PRO A 111 12.19 16.20 -5.36
N LEU A 112 12.76 16.24 -4.16
CA LEU A 112 12.05 16.39 -2.90
C LEU A 112 12.34 17.75 -2.30
N THR A 113 11.35 18.34 -1.63
CA THR A 113 11.59 19.60 -0.90
C THR A 113 12.55 19.35 0.27
N VAL A 114 13.23 20.40 0.75
CA VAL A 114 14.13 20.28 1.90
C VAL A 114 13.38 19.75 3.13
N HIS A 115 12.14 20.20 3.33
CA HIS A 115 11.29 19.74 4.41
C HIS A 115 10.99 18.23 4.30
N ASP A 116 10.58 17.78 3.11
CA ASP A 116 10.30 16.35 2.87
C ASP A 116 11.55 15.50 3.13
N LYS A 117 12.73 15.96 2.69
CA LYS A 117 14.00 15.27 2.92
C LYS A 117 14.31 15.11 4.40
N MET A 118 14.10 16.16 5.20
CA MET A 118 14.34 16.11 6.65
C MET A 118 13.38 15.15 7.35
N THR A 119 12.08 15.23 7.04
CA THR A 119 11.07 14.36 7.65
C THR A 119 11.30 12.89 7.26
N LEU A 120 11.59 12.62 6.00
CA LEU A 120 11.89 11.28 5.51
C LEU A 120 13.18 10.72 6.08
N ALA A 121 14.24 11.52 6.21
CA ALA A 121 15.47 11.07 6.81
C ALA A 121 15.26 10.61 8.26
N ALA A 122 14.46 11.35 9.04
CA ALA A 122 14.08 10.97 10.39
C ALA A 122 13.22 9.69 10.42
N LEU A 123 12.21 9.59 9.53
CA LEU A 123 11.32 8.43 9.44
C LEU A 123 12.07 7.14 9.05
N LEU A 124 13.07 7.27 8.19
CA LEU A 124 13.89 6.15 7.72
C LEU A 124 15.07 5.84 8.66
N ASP A 125 15.22 6.58 9.76
CA ASP A 125 16.38 6.46 10.65
C ASP A 125 17.72 6.51 9.87
N LEU A 126 17.81 7.44 8.91
CA LEU A 126 19.06 7.67 8.18
C LEU A 126 20.03 8.46 9.06
N ASP A 127 21.31 8.10 8.98
CA ASP A 127 22.36 8.88 9.61
C ASP A 127 22.25 10.36 9.15
N PRO A 128 22.35 11.35 10.06
CA PRO A 128 22.24 12.77 9.71
C PRO A 128 23.20 13.24 8.61
N THR A 129 24.32 12.52 8.41
CA THR A 129 25.30 12.78 7.36
C THR A 129 24.96 12.14 6.02
N THR A 130 23.94 11.29 5.96
CA THR A 130 23.47 10.59 4.75
C THR A 130 22.39 11.42 4.04
N PRO A 131 22.72 12.15 2.96
CA PRO A 131 21.76 13.04 2.33
C PRO A 131 20.77 12.26 1.47
N LEU A 132 19.48 12.48 1.72
CA LEU A 132 18.42 12.03 0.83
C LEU A 132 18.50 12.82 -0.50
N LEU A 133 18.65 12.10 -1.60
CA LEU A 133 18.85 12.67 -2.93
C LEU A 133 17.51 13.02 -3.58
N GLY A 134 16.57 12.08 -3.57
CA GLY A 134 15.25 12.26 -4.15
C GLY A 134 14.46 10.95 -4.26
N LEU A 135 13.33 11.02 -4.95
CA LEU A 135 12.47 9.87 -5.24
C LEU A 135 12.97 9.16 -6.51
N ALA A 136 13.33 7.89 -6.39
CA ALA A 136 13.82 7.04 -7.48
C ALA A 136 12.71 6.22 -8.14
N GLU A 137 11.73 5.77 -7.35
CA GLU A 137 10.58 4.99 -7.82
C GLU A 137 9.33 5.36 -7.03
N TYR A 138 8.20 5.46 -7.72
CA TYR A 138 6.87 5.38 -7.14
C TYR A 138 6.09 4.34 -7.94
N TYR A 139 5.64 3.27 -7.30
CA TYR A 139 4.97 2.18 -7.97
C TYR A 139 3.68 1.81 -7.24
N VAL A 140 2.55 2.08 -7.87
CA VAL A 140 1.23 1.68 -7.39
C VAL A 140 1.11 0.16 -7.47
N LEU A 141 0.87 -0.45 -6.31
CA LEU A 141 0.65 -1.88 -6.15
C LEU A 141 -0.83 -2.23 -6.34
N ALA A 142 -1.71 -1.47 -5.67
CA ALA A 142 -3.15 -1.66 -5.72
C ALA A 142 -3.91 -0.35 -5.56
N GLU A 143 -5.17 -0.34 -6.02
CA GLU A 143 -6.09 0.77 -5.81
C GLU A 143 -7.51 0.27 -5.49
N ALA A 144 -8.22 1.04 -4.67
CA ALA A 144 -9.64 0.79 -4.40
C ALA A 144 -10.42 2.10 -4.39
N ALA A 145 -11.54 2.15 -5.11
CA ALA A 145 -12.37 3.35 -5.18
C ALA A 145 -13.08 3.61 -3.85
N LEU A 146 -12.77 4.73 -3.20
CA LEU A 146 -13.51 5.20 -2.02
C LEU A 146 -14.76 5.97 -2.44
N ALA A 147 -14.62 6.92 -3.36
CA ALA A 147 -15.73 7.72 -3.87
C ALA A 147 -15.47 7.97 -5.37
N PRO A 148 -16.00 7.12 -6.25
CA PRO A 148 -15.79 7.27 -7.69
C PRO A 148 -16.40 8.60 -8.18
N PRO A 149 -15.82 9.20 -9.24
CA PRO A 149 -14.72 8.69 -10.06
C PRO A 149 -13.32 9.18 -9.63
N ASN A 150 -13.20 9.88 -8.50
CA ASN A 150 -12.03 10.70 -8.22
C ASN A 150 -11.24 10.28 -6.99
N LEU A 151 -11.86 9.64 -6.00
CA LEU A 151 -11.21 9.35 -4.73
C LEU A 151 -10.93 7.85 -4.59
N TYR A 152 -9.65 7.53 -4.34
CA TYR A 152 -9.15 6.16 -4.25
C TYR A 152 -8.26 5.99 -3.02
N VAL A 153 -8.23 4.81 -2.43
CA VAL A 153 -7.07 4.36 -1.65
C VAL A 153 -6.07 3.76 -2.62
N VAL A 154 -4.79 4.06 -2.41
CA VAL A 154 -3.68 3.58 -3.22
C VAL A 154 -2.64 2.97 -2.28
N CYS A 155 -2.34 1.70 -2.47
CA CYS A 155 -1.18 1.04 -1.88
C CYS A 155 -0.01 1.18 -2.86
N ALA A 156 1.13 1.65 -2.40
CA ALA A 156 2.27 1.92 -3.26
C ALA A 156 3.61 1.58 -2.60
N ARG A 157 4.56 1.18 -3.44
CA ARG A 157 5.97 1.08 -3.11
C ARG A 157 6.69 2.35 -3.56
N VAL A 158 7.49 2.91 -2.68
CA VAL A 158 8.28 4.11 -2.88
C VAL A 158 9.75 3.73 -2.72
N ARG A 159 10.62 4.15 -3.65
CA ARG A 159 12.08 4.05 -3.46
C ARG A 159 12.71 5.41 -3.36
N LEU A 160 13.47 5.62 -2.30
CA LEU A 160 14.17 6.86 -2.03
C LEU A 160 15.66 6.64 -2.18
N ALA A 161 16.30 7.45 -3.02
CA ALA A 161 17.75 7.39 -3.20
C ALA A 161 18.44 8.25 -2.14
N TYR A 162 19.53 7.73 -1.56
CA TYR A 162 20.38 8.44 -0.61
C TYR A 162 21.86 8.25 -0.99
N ALA A 163 22.69 9.25 -0.71
CA ALA A 163 24.12 9.11 -0.98
C ALA A 163 24.85 8.39 0.16
N LEU A 164 25.88 7.65 -0.20
CA LEU A 164 26.79 7.05 0.77
C LEU A 164 27.90 8.05 1.13
N PRO A 165 28.45 7.97 2.36
CA PRO A 165 29.57 8.83 2.76
C PRO A 165 30.80 8.65 1.87
N GLU A 166 31.07 7.41 1.46
CA GLU A 166 32.18 7.02 0.59
C GLU A 166 31.70 6.00 -0.45
N ALA A 167 32.42 5.91 -1.57
CA ALA A 167 32.16 4.89 -2.57
C ALA A 167 32.49 3.49 -2.03
N GLN A 168 31.62 2.53 -2.33
CA GLN A 168 31.73 1.14 -1.92
C GLN A 168 31.79 0.23 -3.16
N ILE A 169 32.10 -1.04 -2.93
CA ILE A 169 32.11 -2.10 -3.95
C ILE A 169 31.10 -3.16 -3.51
N ASP A 170 30.20 -3.56 -4.39
CA ASP A 170 29.18 -4.56 -4.06
C ASP A 170 29.71 -6.00 -4.19
N ALA A 171 28.82 -6.97 -4.02
CA ALA A 171 29.17 -8.40 -4.08
C ALA A 171 29.65 -8.84 -5.48
N ASP A 172 29.27 -8.11 -6.54
CA ASP A 172 29.65 -8.40 -7.92
C ASP A 172 30.92 -7.66 -8.35
N GLY A 173 31.49 -6.82 -7.47
CA GLY A 173 32.67 -6.01 -7.75
C GLY A 173 32.37 -4.66 -8.40
N GLU A 174 31.10 -4.24 -8.46
CA GLU A 174 30.69 -2.99 -9.08
C GLU A 174 30.76 -1.82 -8.07
N PRO A 175 31.30 -0.66 -8.47
CA PRO A 175 31.37 0.50 -7.58
C PRO A 175 30.03 1.23 -7.47
N TYR A 176 29.72 1.71 -6.27
CA TYR A 176 28.53 2.53 -6.02
C TYR A 176 28.77 3.60 -4.94
N ASP A 177 28.14 4.76 -5.07
CA ASP A 177 28.22 5.88 -4.11
C ASP A 177 26.82 6.42 -3.72
N TYR A 178 25.78 5.70 -4.11
CA TYR A 178 24.41 5.85 -3.64
C TYR A 178 23.71 4.49 -3.57
N ASP A 179 22.68 4.40 -2.74
CA ASP A 179 21.77 3.26 -2.68
C ASP A 179 20.32 3.75 -2.57
N THR A 180 19.36 2.84 -2.61
CA THR A 180 17.93 3.13 -2.45
C THR A 180 17.33 2.39 -1.27
N ARG A 181 16.41 3.05 -0.58
CA ARG A 181 15.59 2.43 0.46
C ARG A 181 14.15 2.31 0.00
N VAL A 182 13.57 1.14 0.21
CA VAL A 182 12.15 0.86 -0.09
C VAL A 182 11.30 1.28 1.10
N TRP A 183 10.17 1.90 0.80
CA TRP A 183 9.11 2.24 1.73
C TRP A 183 7.77 1.85 1.10
N PHE A 184 6.80 1.45 1.93
CA PHE A 184 5.45 1.13 1.48
C PHE A 184 4.46 2.09 2.12
N THR A 185 3.43 2.49 1.40
CA THR A 185 2.42 3.43 1.89
C THR A 185 1.03 3.08 1.39
N ALA A 186 0.00 3.37 2.20
CA ALA A 186 -1.39 3.40 1.78
C ALA A 186 -1.93 4.81 1.99
N GLN A 187 -2.42 5.45 0.92
CA GLN A 187 -2.88 6.83 0.97
C GLN A 187 -4.21 7.05 0.25
N VAL A 188 -4.90 8.12 0.61
CA VAL A 188 -6.07 8.59 -0.13
C VAL A 188 -5.63 9.51 -1.28
N CYS A 189 -5.84 9.06 -2.52
CA CYS A 189 -5.58 9.81 -3.74
C CYS A 189 -6.86 10.49 -4.25
N ASP A 190 -6.82 11.82 -4.40
CA ASP A 190 -7.83 12.60 -5.11
C ASP A 190 -7.32 12.98 -6.50
N ARG A 191 -7.92 12.38 -7.53
CA ARG A 191 -7.50 12.56 -8.91
C ARG A 191 -7.70 13.99 -9.45
N THR A 192 -8.47 14.83 -8.76
CA THR A 192 -8.72 16.21 -9.16
C THR A 192 -7.61 17.18 -8.74
N LEU A 193 -6.75 16.79 -7.79
CA LEU A 193 -5.71 17.67 -7.22
C LEU A 193 -4.39 17.70 -8.02
N GLY A 194 -4.37 17.13 -9.24
CA GLY A 194 -3.22 17.10 -10.12
C GLY A 194 -2.29 15.90 -9.93
N ASP A 195 -1.25 15.82 -10.77
CA ASP A 195 -0.47 14.58 -10.99
C ASP A 195 0.69 14.37 -10.02
N THR A 196 1.00 15.34 -9.15
CA THR A 196 2.12 15.22 -8.21
C THR A 196 1.65 15.49 -6.78
N PRO A 197 1.11 14.48 -6.08
CA PRO A 197 0.89 14.61 -4.65
C PRO A 197 2.25 14.93 -4.00
N SER A 198 2.25 15.87 -3.07
CA SER A 198 3.40 16.04 -2.18
C SER A 198 3.69 14.68 -1.53
N LEU A 199 4.97 14.28 -1.52
CA LEU A 199 5.34 12.99 -0.92
C LEU A 199 4.91 12.94 0.56
N MET A 200 4.90 14.08 1.26
CA MET A 200 4.38 14.16 2.62
C MET A 200 2.87 13.92 2.72
N HIS A 201 2.08 14.37 1.75
CA HIS A 201 0.68 13.97 1.66
C HIS A 201 0.52 12.48 1.33
N THR A 202 1.52 11.89 0.68
CA THR A 202 1.58 10.46 0.35
C THR A 202 2.03 9.58 1.52
N LEU A 203 2.60 10.19 2.55
CA LEU A 203 3.01 9.53 3.80
C LEU A 203 1.97 9.75 4.91
N ALA A 204 0.85 10.41 4.62
CA ALA A 204 -0.26 10.46 5.55
C ALA A 204 -0.96 9.10 5.53
N ASP A 205 -0.66 8.27 6.53
CA ASP A 205 -1.26 6.96 6.70
C ASP A 205 -2.79 7.05 6.82
N LEU A 206 -3.44 5.93 6.51
CA LEU A 206 -4.82 5.73 6.89
C LEU A 206 -4.97 5.91 8.41
N PRO A 207 -6.11 6.47 8.88
CA PRO A 207 -6.24 6.83 10.27
C PRO A 207 -6.19 5.61 11.20
N SER A 208 -5.67 5.85 12.41
CA SER A 208 -5.78 5.01 13.60
C SER A 208 -4.93 3.74 13.65
N VAL A 209 -4.15 3.42 12.62
CA VAL A 209 -3.24 2.28 12.63
C VAL A 209 -1.97 2.60 11.86
N GLU A 210 -0.83 2.12 12.36
CA GLU A 210 0.44 2.19 11.66
C GLU A 210 0.49 1.06 10.63
N LEU A 211 0.72 1.41 9.36
CA LEU A 211 0.86 0.46 8.27
C LEU A 211 2.34 0.35 7.92
N HIS A 212 2.83 -0.87 7.72
CA HIS A 212 4.27 -1.07 7.56
C HIS A 212 4.65 -1.46 6.13
N ARG A 213 3.90 -2.36 5.53
CA ARG A 213 4.05 -2.88 4.16
C ARG A 213 2.69 -3.04 3.48
N PRO A 214 1.85 -2.00 3.37
CA PRO A 214 0.56 -2.11 2.68
C PRO A 214 0.76 -2.49 1.21
N MET A 215 0.26 -3.65 0.82
CA MET A 215 0.51 -4.25 -0.49
C MET A 215 -0.72 -4.24 -1.40
N ASP A 216 -1.90 -4.41 -0.82
CA ASP A 216 -3.15 -4.54 -1.57
C ASP A 216 -4.32 -3.86 -0.84
N CYS A 217 -5.33 -3.43 -1.58
CA CYS A 217 -6.54 -2.86 -1.00
C CYS A 217 -7.81 -3.18 -1.79
N LEU A 218 -8.92 -3.27 -1.06
CA LEU A 218 -10.24 -3.59 -1.61
C LEU A 218 -11.31 -2.80 -0.87
N VAL A 219 -12.31 -2.33 -1.59
CA VAL A 219 -13.54 -1.75 -1.01
C VAL A 219 -14.73 -2.64 -1.34
N HIS A 220 -15.48 -3.03 -0.31
CA HIS A 220 -16.74 -3.76 -0.45
C HIS A 220 -17.69 -3.42 0.68
N ALA A 221 -18.98 -3.22 0.38
CA ALA A 221 -20.04 -2.97 1.36
C ALA A 221 -19.71 -1.86 2.40
N ASN A 222 -19.17 -0.73 1.92
CA ASN A 222 -18.68 0.39 2.75
C ASN A 222 -17.57 -0.01 3.73
N GLN A 223 -16.79 -1.03 3.42
CA GLN A 223 -15.61 -1.40 4.17
C GLN A 223 -14.38 -1.29 3.28
N LEU A 224 -13.30 -0.78 3.84
CA LEU A 224 -11.98 -0.80 3.24
C LEU A 224 -11.18 -1.91 3.90
N TYR A 225 -10.60 -2.78 3.09
CA TYR A 225 -9.65 -3.81 3.49
C TYR A 225 -8.28 -3.42 2.94
N VAL A 226 -7.25 -3.50 3.76
CA VAL A 226 -5.86 -3.31 3.34
C VAL A 226 -5.05 -4.49 3.82
N ALA A 227 -4.41 -5.20 2.88
CA ALA A 227 -3.43 -6.23 3.19
C ALA A 227 -2.09 -5.55 3.52
N ASP A 228 -1.58 -5.83 4.70
CA ASP A 228 -0.29 -5.34 5.19
C ASP A 228 0.68 -6.51 5.37
N GLY A 229 1.80 -6.45 4.67
CA GLY A 229 2.83 -7.48 4.68
C GLY A 229 3.60 -7.58 6.00
N GLY A 230 4.04 -8.80 6.31
CA GLY A 230 4.90 -9.09 7.45
C GLY A 230 6.37 -8.74 7.23
N ALA A 231 7.14 -8.90 8.30
CA ALA A 231 8.60 -8.80 8.41
C ALA A 231 9.10 -9.84 9.42
N ASP A 232 10.41 -9.98 9.62
CA ASP A 232 10.99 -11.03 10.49
C ASP A 232 10.42 -11.04 11.92
N ASP A 233 9.95 -9.91 12.43
CA ASP A 233 9.40 -9.72 13.77
C ASP A 233 7.87 -9.54 13.80
N ARG A 234 7.19 -9.57 12.65
CA ARG A 234 5.75 -9.29 12.53
C ARG A 234 5.10 -10.12 11.44
N VAL A 235 4.04 -10.83 11.78
CA VAL A 235 3.19 -11.52 10.78
C VAL A 235 2.44 -10.53 9.91
N SER A 236 2.06 -10.97 8.71
CA SER A 236 1.15 -10.23 7.84
C SER A 236 -0.20 -10.06 8.52
N CYS A 237 -0.95 -9.05 8.09
CA CYS A 237 -2.29 -8.82 8.60
C CYS A 237 -3.20 -8.14 7.58
N VAL A 238 -4.51 -8.17 7.85
CA VAL A 238 -5.49 -7.37 7.12
C VAL A 238 -6.15 -6.37 8.06
N HIS A 239 -6.05 -5.10 7.71
CA HIS A 239 -6.72 -4.02 8.42
C HIS A 239 -8.06 -3.70 7.77
N ILE A 240 -9.06 -3.41 8.62
CA ILE A 240 -10.43 -3.13 8.18
C ILE A 240 -10.88 -1.77 8.72
N TRP A 241 -11.40 -0.93 7.83
CA TRP A 241 -12.09 0.31 8.18
C TRP A 241 -13.53 0.26 7.69
N GLN A 242 -14.41 0.89 8.44
CA GLN A 242 -15.75 1.27 8.02
C GLN A 242 -15.66 2.62 7.31
N ILE A 243 -16.27 2.71 6.13
CA ILE A 243 -16.38 3.92 5.34
C ILE A 243 -17.72 4.58 5.68
N GLU A 244 -17.65 5.82 6.16
CA GLU A 244 -18.80 6.69 6.32
C GLU A 244 -18.80 7.73 5.20
N HIS A 245 -19.77 7.62 4.29
CA HIS A 245 -19.99 8.62 3.26
C HIS A 245 -20.74 9.79 3.87
N THR A 246 -20.11 10.96 3.87
CA THR A 246 -20.81 12.20 4.17
C THR A 246 -21.62 12.60 2.94
N ASP A 247 -22.95 12.55 3.07
CA ASP A 247 -23.83 13.11 2.05
C ASP A 247 -23.38 14.55 1.76
N PRO A 248 -23.31 14.97 0.48
CA PRO A 248 -23.11 16.38 0.20
C PRO A 248 -24.23 17.16 0.92
N PRO A 249 -23.94 18.33 1.52
CA PRO A 249 -24.98 19.15 2.09
C PRO A 249 -26.02 19.40 1.00
N LEU A 250 -27.27 19.00 1.28
CA LEU A 250 -28.39 19.22 0.36
C LEU A 250 -28.38 20.70 -0.04
N THR A 251 -28.51 20.98 -1.34
CA THR A 251 -28.77 22.35 -1.78
C THR A 251 -30.02 22.88 -1.07
N ARG A 252 -30.17 24.20 -0.99
CA ARG A 252 -31.34 24.81 -0.32
C ARG A 252 -32.67 24.27 -0.87
N GLU A 253 -32.70 23.98 -2.17
CA GLU A 253 -33.84 23.41 -2.88
C GLU A 253 -34.06 21.93 -2.56
N GLU A 254 -33.01 21.10 -2.59
CA GLU A 254 -33.09 19.69 -2.19
C GLU A 254 -33.44 19.53 -0.71
N ALA A 255 -32.91 20.39 0.16
CA ALA A 255 -33.24 20.43 1.58
C ALA A 255 -34.70 20.82 1.81
N TYR A 256 -35.24 21.72 0.98
CA TYR A 256 -36.65 22.11 1.00
C TYR A 256 -37.56 21.00 0.49
N LEU A 257 -37.19 20.33 -0.62
CA LEU A 257 -37.93 19.20 -1.19
C LEU A 257 -37.93 17.99 -0.24
N LYS A 258 -36.80 17.64 0.36
CA LYS A 258 -36.70 16.60 1.40
C LYS A 258 -37.55 16.94 2.63
N ARG A 259 -37.68 18.23 2.99
CA ARG A 259 -38.59 18.68 4.05
C ARG A 259 -40.06 18.52 3.70
N LEU A 260 -40.43 18.71 2.44
CA LEU A 260 -41.82 18.62 1.97
C LEU A 260 -42.27 17.18 1.75
N TYR A 261 -41.36 16.31 1.28
CA TYR A 261 -41.72 15.00 0.74
C TYR A 261 -41.12 13.79 1.47
N GLY A 262 -40.27 14.01 2.47
CA GLY A 262 -39.58 12.94 3.22
C GLY A 262 -38.36 12.40 2.49
#